data_AF-A0A7C5WQ01-F1
#
_entry.id   AF-A0A7C5WQ01-F1
#
_cell.length_a   1.000
_cell.length_b   1.000
_cell.length_c   1.000
_cell.angle_alpha   90.00
_cell.angle_beta   90.00
_cell.angle_gamma   90.00
#
_symmetry.space_group_name_H-M   'P 1'
#
loop_
_entity.id
_entity.type
_entity.pdbx_description
1 polymer ?
#
loop_
_entity_poly.entity_id
_entity_poly.type
_entity_poly.pdbx_seq_one_letter_code
_entity_poly.pdbx_strand_id
1 'polypeptide(L)' 'MNDARKVLNFSNFKTHDSVKQQDLCERIQKSIVIRMPLPSYTFAHFNAKLSNKEKEILHIWAKAQRALK' A
#
# COMPACT_ATOMS: atom_id res chain seq x y z
N MET A 1 2.91 -2.22 15.09
CA MET A 1 2.09 -3.10 14.21
C MET A 1 0.64 -2.64 14.08
N ASN A 2 -0.02 -2.24 15.17
CA ASN A 2 -1.43 -1.81 15.12
C ASN A 2 -1.66 -0.50 14.33
N ASP A 3 -0.71 0.44 14.34
CA ASP A 3 -0.92 1.74 13.69
C ASP A 3 -0.90 1.69 12.16
N ALA A 4 -0.16 0.76 11.55
CA ALA A 4 -0.21 0.54 10.11
C ALA A 4 -1.57 0.00 9.66
N ARG A 5 -2.15 -0.93 10.43
CA ARG A 5 -3.49 -1.48 10.17
C ARG A 5 -4.61 -0.47 10.41
N LYS A 6 -4.42 0.51 11.31
CA LYS A 6 -5.36 1.65 11.44
C LYS A 6 -5.37 2.53 10.20
N VAL A 7 -4.23 2.65 9.52
CA VAL A 7 -4.09 3.45 8.30
C VAL A 7 -4.62 2.70 7.07
N LEU A 8 -4.28 1.42 6.93
CA LEU A 8 -4.72 0.56 5.84
C LEU A 8 -4.72 -0.90 6.29
N ASN A 9 -5.89 -1.53 6.22
CA ASN A 9 -6.03 -2.96 6.49
C ASN A 9 -6.55 -3.66 5.22
N PHE A 10 -5.71 -4.48 4.61
CA PHE A 10 -6.10 -5.19 3.38
C PHE A 10 -7.22 -6.21 3.63
N SER A 11 -7.38 -6.72 4.85
CA SER A 11 -8.42 -7.69 5.20
C SER A 11 -9.85 -7.11 5.14
N ASN A 12 -10.01 -5.79 5.33
CA ASN A 12 -11.30 -5.11 5.23
C ASN A 12 -11.35 -4.09 4.07
N PHE A 13 -10.35 -4.08 3.20
CA PHE A 13 -10.25 -3.11 2.10
C PHE A 13 -11.50 -3.14 1.20
N LYS A 14 -11.99 -4.34 0.86
CA LYS A 14 -13.20 -4.54 0.03
C LYS A 14 -14.51 -4.13 0.71
N THR A 15 -14.52 -3.96 2.03
CA THR A 15 -15.74 -3.58 2.77
C THR A 15 -15.89 -2.07 2.89
N HIS A 16 -14.89 -1.29 2.45
CA HIS A 16 -14.99 0.17 2.36
C HIS A 16 -15.82 0.58 1.14
N ASP A 17 -16.42 1.77 1.19
CA ASP A 17 -17.04 2.37 0.01
C ASP A 17 -15.99 2.71 -1.07
N SER A 18 -16.46 2.93 -2.29
CA SER A 18 -15.59 3.18 -3.46
C SER A 18 -14.72 4.43 -3.30
N VAL A 19 -15.24 5.49 -2.66
CA VAL A 19 -14.51 6.74 -2.43
C VAL A 19 -13.32 6.49 -1.49
N LYS A 20 -13.55 5.77 -0.40
CA LYS A 20 -12.51 5.42 0.57
C LYS A 20 -11.50 4.44 -0.01
N GLN A 21 -11.93 3.48 -0.83
CA GLN A 21 -10.99 2.60 -1.55
C GLN A 21 -10.08 3.40 -2.48
N GLN A 22 -10.61 4.39 -3.20
CA GLN A 22 -9.83 5.27 -4.08
C GLN A 22 -8.82 6.14 -3.31
N ASP A 23 -9.23 6.76 -2.20
CA ASP A 23 -8.32 7.54 -1.33
C ASP A 23 -7.17 6.66 -0.82
N LEU A 24 -7.50 5.45 -0.32
CA LEU A 24 -6.50 4.50 0.14
C LEU A 24 -5.54 4.09 -0.99
N CYS A 25 -6.03 3.84 -2.20
CA CYS A 25 -5.18 3.55 -3.36
C CYS A 25 -4.24 4.71 -3.71
N GLU A 26 -4.72 5.95 -3.67
CA GLU A 26 -3.85 7.12 -3.88
C GLU A 26 -2.75 7.22 -2.82
N ARG A 27 -3.11 6.98 -1.56
CA ARG A 27 -2.15 6.98 -0.44
C ARG A 27 -1.10 5.89 -0.60
N ILE A 28 -1.50 4.68 -1.05
CA ILE A 28 -0.60 3.57 -1.36
C ILE A 28 0.40 3.98 -2.46
N GLN A 29 -0.07 4.59 -3.55
CA GLN A 29 0.80 5.05 -4.64
C GLN A 29 1.89 6.02 -4.14
N LYS A 30 1.52 6.97 -3.29
CA LYS A 30 2.47 7.93 -2.70
C LYS A 30 3.42 7.25 -1.71
N SER A 31 2.93 6.32 -0.89
CA SER A 31 3.74 5.69 0.16
C SER A 31 4.75 4.68 -0.36
N ILE A 32 4.47 3.98 -1.46
CA ILE A 32 5.40 3.04 -2.12
C ILE A 32 6.72 3.73 -2.50
N VAL A 33 6.63 4.97 -2.95
CA VAL A 33 7.81 5.75 -3.37
C VAL A 33 8.56 6.33 -2.17
N ILE A 34 7.82 6.86 -1.18
CA ILE A 34 8.41 7.73 -0.15
C ILE A 34 8.73 6.98 1.16
N ARG A 35 7.89 6.05 1.59
CA ARG A 35 7.90 5.53 2.97
C ARG A 35 7.81 4.02 3.12
N MET A 36 7.62 3.26 2.04
CA MET A 36 7.43 1.80 2.11
C MET A 36 8.59 1.01 1.48
N PRO A 37 8.99 -0.10 2.13
CA PRO A 37 8.57 -0.53 3.47
C PRO A 37 9.21 0.35 4.57
N LEU A 38 8.64 0.33 5.78
CA LEU A 38 9.19 1.09 6.91
C LEU A 38 10.64 0.62 7.21
N PRO A 39 11.63 1.54 7.27
CA PRO A 39 13.02 1.16 7.51
C PRO A 39 13.22 0.32 8.78
N SER A 40 12.54 0.69 9.87
CA SER A 40 12.55 -0.05 11.14
C SER A 40 11.99 -1.46 11.01
N TYR A 41 11.01 -1.67 10.13
CA TYR A 41 10.45 -2.99 9.87
C TYR A 41 11.43 -3.85 9.05
N THR A 42 12.07 -3.26 8.03
CA THR A 42 13.07 -3.97 7.21
C THR A 42 14.37 -4.27 7.93
N PHE A 43 14.63 -3.59 9.06
CA PHE A 43 15.79 -3.87 9.90
C PHE A 43 15.66 -5.25 10.58
N ALA A 44 14.49 -5.57 11.14
CA ALA A 44 14.20 -6.87 11.73
C ALA A 44 13.78 -7.93 10.70
N HIS A 45 13.22 -7.50 9.55
CA HIS A 45 12.74 -8.37 8.49
C HIS A 45 13.38 -8.00 7.16
N PHE A 46 14.63 -8.41 6.96
CA PHE A 46 15.41 -8.06 5.76
C PHE A 46 14.70 -8.47 4.45
N ASN A 47 14.02 -9.62 4.45
CA ASN A 47 13.29 -10.14 3.30
C ASN A 47 12.01 -9.35 2.97
N ALA A 48 11.59 -8.42 3.83
CA ALA A 48 10.43 -7.57 3.57
C ALA A 48 10.79 -6.32 2.74
N LYS A 49 12.06 -6.16 2.33
CA LYS A 49 12.46 -5.10 1.40
C LYS A 49 11.82 -5.33 0.04
N LEU A 50 11.12 -4.31 -0.45
CA LEU A 50 10.58 -4.33 -1.81
C LEU A 50 11.67 -3.94 -2.81
N SER A 51 11.87 -4.78 -3.81
CA SER A 51 12.61 -4.46 -5.02
C SER A 51 11.90 -3.37 -5.84
N ASN A 52 12.63 -2.74 -6.75
CA ASN A 52 12.05 -1.73 -7.64
C ASN A 52 10.91 -2.30 -8.49
N LYS A 53 11.03 -3.56 -8.94
CA LYS A 53 10.00 -4.23 -9.73
C LYS A 53 8.73 -4.49 -8.93
N GLU A 54 8.85 -4.90 -7.67
CA GLU A 54 7.69 -5.09 -6.79
C GLU A 54 6.98 -3.76 -6.48
N LYS A 55 7.76 -2.68 -6.28
CA LYS A 55 7.20 -1.33 -6.12
C LYS A 55 6.41 -0.89 -7.36
N GLU A 56 6.94 -1.16 -8.55
CA GLU A 56 6.28 -0.86 -9.81
C GLU A 56 4.96 -1.64 -9.98
N ILE A 57 4.97 -2.95 -9.68
CA ILE A 57 3.76 -3.79 -9.71
C ILE A 57 2.68 -3.22 -8.78
N LEU A 58 3.05 -2.84 -7.55
CA LEU A 58 2.11 -2.24 -6.61
C LEU A 58 1.59 -0.88 -7.09
N HIS A 59 2.44 -0.09 -7.75
CA HIS A 59 2.03 1.20 -8.32
C HIS A 59 1.02 1.05 -9.46
N ILE A 60 1.25 0.08 -10.36
CA ILE A 60 0.35 -0.28 -11.46
C ILE A 60 -0.97 -0.80 -10.91
N TRP A 61 -0.93 -1.72 -9.95
CA TRP A 61 -2.14 -2.25 -9.30
C TRP A 61 -2.98 -1.13 -8.68
N ALA A 62 -2.36 -0.24 -7.89
CA ALA A 62 -3.08 0.86 -7.25
C ALA A 62 -3.65 1.85 -8.28
N LYS A 63 -2.99 2.04 -9.42
CA LYS A 63 -3.53 2.83 -10.54
C LYS A 63 -4.74 2.16 -11.17
N ALA A 64 -4.69 0.85 -11.39
CA ALA A 64 -5.77 0.08 -11.99
C ALA A 64 -7.03 0.05 -11.10
N GLN A 65 -6.87 -0.06 -9.78
CA GLN A 65 -8.01 0.00 -8.84
C GLN A 65 -8.77 1.33 -8.90
N ARG A 66 -8.09 2.44 -9.24
CA ARG A 66 -8.73 3.75 -9.43
C ARG A 66 -9.44 3.89 -10.78
N ALA A 67 -9.01 3.12 -11.78
CA ALA A 67 -9.58 3.16 -13.13
C ALA A 67 -10.84 2.27 -13.28
N LEU A 68 -11.02 1.29 -12.37
CA LEU A 68 -12.25 0.51 -12.25
C LEU A 68 -13.32 1.40 -11.62
N LYS A 69 -14.22 1.92 -12.45
CA LYS A 69 -15.47 2.58 -12.02
C LYS A 69 -16.53 1.55 -11.66
#